data_AF-A0A7D5R246-F1
#
_entry.id   AF-A0A7D5R246-F1
#
_cell.length_a   1.000
_cell.length_b   1.000
_cell.length_c   1.000
_cell.angle_alpha   90.00
_cell.angle_beta   90.00
_cell.angle_gamma   90.00
#
_symmetry.space_group_name_H-M   'P 1'
#
loop_
_entity.id
_entity.type
_entity.pdbx_description
1 polymer ?
#
loop_
_entity_poly.entity_id
_entity_poly.type
_entity_poly.pdbx_seq_one_letter_code
_entity_poly.pdbx_strand_id
1 'polypeptide(L)'
;MITALYLAHLNPVTNAHVEIISDLKKEADVVKVMPVVFKDGEKEINSKSFPFNFETRKKMLWSVFGDSIQITDDYAFFAPFKKYMPPLLAPKSWQLRKQILRGVKGDFFSYTGDRAEGYMLKIYRLKPKVGQRKVLSAASVKEKLYDAALGKESAWKEHVPESIAKIIKEDWKTVEKFANSEDMTTRVAGMKFPKEGWSRNNS
;
A
#
# COMPACT_ATOMS: atom_id res chain seq x y z
N MET A 1 17.58 7.57 17.56
CA MET A 1 16.69 6.56 16.97
C MET A 1 15.69 7.26 16.08
N ILE A 2 15.77 6.98 14.78
CA ILE A 2 14.93 7.54 13.72
C ILE A 2 14.17 6.39 13.07
N THR A 3 12.85 6.56 12.93
CA THR A 3 11.98 5.59 12.24
C THR A 3 11.55 6.15 10.88
N ALA A 4 11.86 5.43 9.79
CA ALA A 4 11.30 5.69 8.47
C ALA A 4 9.95 5.00 8.33
N LEU A 5 8.91 5.75 7.96
CA LEU A 5 7.56 5.24 7.71
C LEU A 5 7.33 5.14 6.21
N TYR A 6 7.18 3.91 5.70
CA TYR A 6 6.85 3.71 4.29
C TYR A 6 5.38 3.31 4.15
N LEU A 7 4.58 4.25 3.66
CA LEU A 7 3.13 4.11 3.44
C LEU A 7 2.92 3.84 1.94
N ALA A 8 2.42 2.66 1.57
CA ALA A 8 2.25 2.32 0.15
C ALA A 8 1.19 1.23 -0.06
N HIS A 9 0.57 1.21 -1.24
CA HIS A 9 -0.41 0.16 -1.57
C HIS A 9 0.22 -1.23 -1.79
N LEU A 10 1.43 -1.29 -2.35
CA LEU A 10 2.20 -2.54 -2.53
C LEU A 10 1.41 -3.65 -3.27
N ASN A 11 0.74 -3.30 -4.37
CA ASN A 11 -0.11 -4.20 -5.14
C ASN A 11 0.42 -4.38 -6.58
N PRO A 12 1.38 -5.29 -6.83
CA PRO A 12 2.15 -6.09 -5.86
C PRO A 12 3.37 -5.33 -5.28
N VAL A 13 4.17 -6.00 -4.44
CA VAL A 13 5.53 -5.57 -4.10
C VAL A 13 6.43 -5.76 -5.34
N THR A 14 7.26 -4.77 -5.68
CA THR A 14 8.06 -4.73 -6.92
C THR A 14 9.52 -4.43 -6.60
N ASN A 15 10.40 -4.59 -7.59
CA ASN A 15 11.82 -4.22 -7.45
C ASN A 15 12.01 -2.76 -7.03
N ALA A 16 11.16 -1.84 -7.53
CA ALA A 16 11.20 -0.44 -7.10
C ALA A 16 10.88 -0.26 -5.61
N HIS A 17 9.94 -1.03 -5.05
CA HIS A 17 9.67 -1.00 -3.61
C HIS A 17 10.84 -1.57 -2.81
N VAL A 18 11.49 -2.62 -3.32
CA VAL A 18 12.67 -3.22 -2.67
C VAL A 18 13.84 -2.23 -2.61
N GLU A 19 14.09 -1.49 -3.69
CA GLU A 19 15.07 -0.41 -3.71
C GLU A 19 14.73 0.68 -2.69
N ILE A 20 13.48 1.16 -2.68
CA ILE A 20 13.06 2.21 -1.74
C ILE A 20 13.28 1.77 -0.29
N ILE A 21 12.85 0.56 0.07
CA ILE A 21 13.02 0.04 1.44
C ILE A 21 14.51 -0.10 1.77
N SER A 22 15.33 -0.60 0.84
CA SER A 22 16.77 -0.71 1.00
C SER A 22 17.44 0.64 1.22
N ASP A 23 17.00 1.69 0.53
CA ASP A 23 17.51 3.05 0.71
C ASP A 23 17.07 3.63 2.06
N LEU A 24 15.81 3.43 2.47
CA LEU A 24 15.34 3.86 3.78
C LEU A 24 16.12 3.23 4.94
N LYS A 25 16.55 1.97 4.80
CA LYS A 25 17.39 1.29 5.79
C LYS A 25 18.78 1.91 5.96
N LYS A 26 19.26 2.68 4.97
CA LYS A 26 20.53 3.44 5.07
C LYS A 26 20.34 4.77 5.82
N GLU A 27 19.11 5.29 5.84
CA GLU A 27 18.78 6.61 6.41
C GLU A 27 18.13 6.57 7.79
N ALA A 28 17.67 5.40 8.25
CA ALA A 28 16.92 5.25 9.49
C ALA A 28 17.31 3.99 10.26
N ASP A 29 17.21 4.05 11.59
CA ASP A 29 17.47 2.92 12.48
C ASP A 29 16.39 1.84 12.36
N VAL A 30 15.15 2.25 12.09
CA VAL A 30 14.00 1.35 11.90
C VAL A 30 13.23 1.75 10.65
N VAL A 31 12.93 0.78 9.80
CA VAL A 31 12.01 0.95 8.68
C VAL A 31 10.70 0.23 8.98
N LYS A 32 9.62 1.00 9.06
CA LYS A 32 8.26 0.51 9.27
C LYS A 32 7.48 0.64 7.97
N VAL A 33 7.22 -0.50 7.33
CA VAL A 33 6.46 -0.62 6.09
C VAL A 33 5.00 -0.92 6.42
N MET A 34 4.09 -0.10 5.93
CA MET A 34 2.66 -0.22 6.19
C MET A 34 1.91 -0.30 4.85
N PRO A 35 1.62 -1.54 4.38
CA PRO A 35 0.70 -1.74 3.27
C PRO A 35 -0.66 -1.09 3.58
N VAL A 36 -1.20 -0.28 2.66
CA VAL A 36 -2.53 0.33 2.84
C VAL A 36 -3.58 -0.78 2.95
N VAL A 37 -4.42 -0.74 3.99
CA VAL A 37 -5.51 -1.70 4.19
C VAL A 37 -6.86 -0.98 4.21
N PHE A 38 -7.87 -1.55 3.56
CA PHE A 38 -9.25 -1.07 3.60
C PHE A 38 -10.09 -2.12 4.33
N LYS A 39 -10.76 -1.76 5.43
CA LYS A 39 -11.54 -2.70 6.25
C LYS A 39 -13.00 -2.26 6.37
N ASP A 40 -13.93 -3.22 6.32
CA ASP A 40 -15.30 -3.07 6.84
C ASP A 40 -15.53 -4.13 7.92
N GLY A 41 -15.59 -3.69 9.18
CA GLY A 41 -15.45 -4.59 10.32
C GLY A 41 -14.09 -5.28 10.31
N GLU A 42 -14.09 -6.60 10.39
CA GLU A 42 -12.90 -7.45 10.37
C GLU A 42 -12.46 -7.84 8.95
N LYS A 43 -13.30 -7.61 7.94
CA LYS A 43 -13.06 -7.99 6.56
C LYS A 43 -12.20 -6.95 5.85
N GLU A 44 -11.09 -7.38 5.24
CA GLU A 44 -10.34 -6.57 4.27
C GLU A 44 -11.07 -6.52 2.92
N ILE A 45 -11.19 -5.31 2.36
CA ILE A 45 -11.81 -5.05 1.06
C ILE A 45 -10.72 -4.97 0.00
N ASN A 46 -10.69 -5.96 -0.89
CA ASN A 46 -9.84 -5.99 -2.07
C ASN A 46 -10.61 -5.54 -3.33
N SER A 47 -9.88 -5.08 -4.34
CA SER A 47 -10.45 -4.64 -5.61
C SER A 47 -9.46 -4.89 -6.75
N LYS A 48 -9.85 -4.64 -8.01
CA LYS A 48 -8.93 -4.67 -9.16
C LYS A 48 -7.75 -3.69 -9.02
N SER A 49 -7.88 -2.64 -8.22
CA SER A 49 -6.74 -1.76 -7.94
C SER A 49 -5.85 -2.29 -6.82
N PHE A 50 -6.39 -3.13 -5.93
CA PHE A 50 -5.74 -3.65 -4.72
C PHE A 50 -6.02 -5.17 -4.58
N PRO A 51 -5.54 -6.00 -5.51
CA PRO A 51 -5.94 -7.41 -5.57
C PRO A 51 -5.43 -8.24 -4.40
N PHE A 52 -4.24 -7.92 -3.86
CA PHE A 52 -3.61 -8.70 -2.80
C PHE A 52 -3.96 -8.14 -1.42
N ASN A 53 -4.38 -9.01 -0.51
CA ASN A 53 -4.67 -8.64 0.88
C ASN A 53 -3.39 -8.34 1.68
N PHE A 54 -3.54 -7.90 2.93
CA PHE A 54 -2.42 -7.58 3.80
C PHE A 54 -1.49 -8.77 4.01
N GLU A 55 -2.04 -9.96 4.29
CA GLU A 55 -1.22 -11.15 4.58
C GLU A 55 -0.38 -11.59 3.37
N THR A 56 -0.93 -11.56 2.15
CA THR A 56 -0.16 -11.85 0.93
C THR A 56 0.95 -10.81 0.73
N ARG A 57 0.66 -9.52 0.91
CA ARG A 57 1.66 -8.44 0.79
C ARG A 57 2.73 -8.51 1.90
N LYS A 58 2.34 -8.92 3.12
CA LYS A 58 3.26 -9.17 4.24
C LYS A 58 4.20 -10.33 3.93
N LYS A 59 3.69 -11.44 3.39
CA LYS A 59 4.52 -12.56 2.92
C LYS A 59 5.53 -12.11 1.86
N MET A 60 5.11 -11.27 0.90
CA MET A 60 6.00 -10.72 -0.12
C MET A 60 7.13 -9.86 0.47
N LEU A 61 6.81 -8.99 1.44
CA LEU A 61 7.82 -8.16 2.11
C LEU A 61 8.76 -9.03 2.96
N TRP A 62 8.20 -9.97 3.72
CA TRP A 62 8.95 -10.87 4.59
C TRP A 62 9.91 -11.76 3.81
N SER A 63 9.51 -12.26 2.63
CA SER A 63 10.38 -13.13 1.81
C SER A 63 11.60 -12.42 1.24
N VAL A 64 11.64 -11.09 1.29
CA VAL A 64 12.79 -10.28 0.85
C VAL A 64 13.59 -9.75 2.04
N PHE A 65 12.90 -9.26 3.07
CA PHE A 65 13.55 -8.51 4.15
C PHE A 65 13.62 -9.24 5.49
N GLY A 66 12.86 -10.32 5.68
CA GLY A 66 12.72 -11.01 6.97
C GLY A 66 12.42 -10.03 8.11
N ASP A 67 13.11 -10.22 9.23
CA ASP A 67 13.04 -9.37 10.43
C ASP A 67 13.71 -8.00 10.30
N SER A 68 14.35 -7.70 9.15
CA SER A 68 15.11 -6.45 9.00
C SER A 68 14.24 -5.20 8.81
N ILE A 69 12.92 -5.36 8.73
CA ILE A 69 11.93 -4.29 8.68
C ILE A 69 10.73 -4.64 9.57
N GLN A 70 9.99 -3.63 10.00
CA GLN A 70 8.69 -3.82 10.67
C GLN A 70 7.58 -3.75 9.64
N ILE A 71 6.71 -4.77 9.58
CA ILE A 71 5.56 -4.81 8.68
C ILE A 71 4.29 -4.78 9.51
N THR A 72 3.48 -3.72 9.41
CA THR A 72 2.25 -3.57 10.20
C THR A 72 1.05 -3.14 9.36
N ASP A 73 -0.16 -3.46 9.83
CA ASP A 73 -1.43 -3.03 9.22
C ASP A 73 -1.92 -1.68 9.79
N ASP A 74 -1.02 -0.89 10.39
CA ASP A 74 -1.34 0.37 11.06
C ASP A 74 -1.87 1.45 10.11
N TYR A 75 -1.63 1.31 8.80
CA TYR A 75 -2.20 2.19 7.79
C TYR A 75 -3.51 1.61 7.23
N ALA A 76 -4.47 1.41 8.13
CA ALA A 76 -5.80 0.88 7.83
C ALA A 76 -6.87 1.96 7.82
N PHE A 77 -7.66 1.98 6.76
CA PHE A 77 -8.88 2.77 6.63
C PHE A 77 -10.08 1.89 6.99
N PHE A 78 -10.87 2.31 7.97
CA PHE A 78 -12.10 1.62 8.37
C PHE A 78 -13.33 2.30 7.77
N ALA A 79 -14.22 1.52 7.14
CA ALA A 79 -15.44 2.01 6.55
C ALA A 79 -16.32 2.77 7.58
N PRO A 80 -17.05 3.82 7.15
CA PRO A 80 -17.08 4.36 5.80
C PRO A 80 -15.87 5.26 5.48
N PHE A 81 -15.24 5.04 4.31
CA PHE A 81 -13.99 5.70 3.91
C PHE A 81 -14.14 7.20 3.66
N LYS A 82 -15.34 7.67 3.32
CA LYS A 82 -15.61 9.12 3.19
C LYS A 82 -15.26 9.93 4.46
N LYS A 83 -15.20 9.28 5.63
CA LYS A 83 -14.84 9.93 6.92
C LYS A 83 -13.39 10.42 7.00
N TYR A 84 -12.50 9.98 6.11
CA TYR A 84 -11.11 10.43 6.07
C TYR A 84 -10.88 11.55 5.03
N MET A 85 -11.94 11.98 4.33
CA MET A 85 -11.86 13.03 3.32
C MET A 85 -11.91 14.42 3.96
N PRO A 86 -11.36 15.45 3.28
CA PRO A 86 -11.42 16.83 3.78
C PRO A 86 -12.84 17.33 4.06
N PRO A 87 -13.04 18.21 5.07
CA PRO A 87 -12.01 18.88 5.87
C PRO A 87 -11.37 17.97 6.94
N LEU A 88 -10.04 17.84 6.88
CA LEU A 88 -9.19 16.82 7.53
C LEU A 88 -9.02 17.01 9.05
N LEU A 89 -9.89 17.80 9.68
CA LEU A 89 -9.97 18.01 11.13
C LEU A 89 -10.84 16.96 11.84
N ALA A 90 -11.46 16.05 11.07
CA ALA A 90 -12.33 15.03 11.62
C ALA A 90 -11.58 14.11 12.62
N PRO A 91 -12.22 13.67 13.73
CA PRO A 91 -11.61 12.76 14.71
C PRO A 91 -11.00 11.49 14.10
N LYS A 92 -11.57 11.01 12.99
CA LYS A 92 -11.08 9.81 12.26
C LYS A 92 -9.74 10.04 11.56
N SER A 93 -9.51 11.23 11.01
CA SER A 93 -8.22 11.65 10.45
C SER A 93 -7.11 11.63 11.50
N TRP A 94 -7.40 12.10 12.72
CA TRP A 94 -6.46 12.02 13.84
C TRP A 94 -6.29 10.60 14.37
N GLN A 95 -7.34 9.78 14.37
CA GLN A 95 -7.26 8.37 14.72
C GLN A 95 -6.34 7.61 13.75
N LEU A 96 -6.44 7.86 12.44
CA LEU A 96 -5.53 7.28 11.44
C LEU A 96 -4.08 7.67 11.70
N ARG A 97 -3.81 8.95 11.99
CA ARG A 97 -2.48 9.40 12.38
C ARG A 97 -1.94 8.68 13.62
N LYS A 98 -2.77 8.53 14.67
CA LYS A 98 -2.38 7.81 15.89
C LYS A 98 -2.06 6.33 15.59
N GLN A 99 -2.81 5.69 14.70
CA GLN A 99 -2.53 4.31 14.26
C GLN A 99 -1.19 4.21 13.54
N ILE A 100 -0.94 5.05 12.53
CA ILE A 100 0.34 5.08 11.79
C ILE A 100 1.54 5.19 12.74
N LEU A 101 1.43 6.08 13.74
CA LEU A 101 2.50 6.35 14.71
C LEU A 101 2.55 5.36 15.89
N ARG A 102 1.69 4.33 15.91
CA ARG A 102 1.71 3.30 16.96
C ARG A 102 3.08 2.61 17.00
N GLY A 103 3.70 2.57 18.17
CA GLY A 103 5.01 1.93 18.36
C GLY A 103 6.21 2.71 17.79
N VAL A 104 5.99 3.89 17.18
CA VAL A 104 7.08 4.74 16.69
C VAL A 104 7.71 5.45 17.89
N LYS A 105 9.00 5.21 18.13
CA LYS A 105 9.79 5.82 19.20
C LYS A 105 10.77 6.82 18.61
N GLY A 106 10.96 7.96 19.29
CA GLY A 106 11.90 8.99 18.87
C GLY A 106 11.46 9.75 17.62
N ASP A 107 12.43 10.16 16.82
CA ASP A 107 12.18 10.90 15.59
C ASP A 107 11.68 10.00 14.47
N PHE A 108 10.93 10.57 13.54
CA PHE A 108 10.42 9.86 12.39
C PHE A 108 10.25 10.76 11.17
N PHE A 109 10.20 10.14 10.00
CA PHE A 109 9.75 10.76 8.76
C PHE A 109 8.95 9.75 7.94
N SER A 110 8.02 10.21 7.11
CA SER A 110 7.35 9.36 6.13
C SER A 110 8.02 9.47 4.78
N TYR A 111 7.98 8.41 3.98
CA TYR A 111 8.46 8.42 2.60
C TYR A 111 7.29 8.26 1.64
N THR A 112 7.26 9.10 0.61
CA THR A 112 6.38 8.93 -0.56
C THR A 112 7.12 9.33 -1.84
N GLY A 113 6.84 8.62 -2.93
CA GLY A 113 7.27 8.99 -4.27
C GLY A 113 6.27 9.88 -5.01
N ASP A 114 5.13 10.21 -4.39
CA ASP A 114 4.05 10.99 -4.98
C ASP A 114 3.91 12.36 -4.30
N ARG A 115 3.90 13.42 -5.11
CA ARG A 115 3.82 14.79 -4.60
C ARG A 115 2.47 15.09 -3.93
N ALA A 116 1.36 14.61 -4.47
CA ALA A 116 0.03 14.85 -3.93
C ALA A 116 -0.16 14.10 -2.59
N GLU A 117 0.31 12.86 -2.52
CA GLU A 117 0.39 12.12 -1.25
C GLU A 117 1.26 12.85 -0.23
N GLY A 118 2.40 13.41 -0.66
CA GLY A 118 3.28 14.24 0.17
C GLY A 118 2.55 15.43 0.80
N TYR A 119 1.69 16.13 0.05
CA TYR A 119 0.86 17.21 0.62
C TYR A 119 -0.09 16.69 1.69
N MET A 120 -0.78 15.57 1.43
CA MET A 120 -1.69 14.96 2.40
C MET A 120 -0.96 14.56 3.69
N LEU A 121 0.19 13.88 3.58
CA LEU A 121 1.01 13.49 4.73
C LEU A 121 1.50 14.71 5.53
N LYS A 122 1.80 15.82 4.86
CA LYS A 122 2.17 17.08 5.53
C LYS A 122 1.00 17.63 6.35
N ILE A 123 -0.23 17.61 5.82
CA ILE A 123 -1.45 18.01 6.55
C ILE A 123 -1.63 17.14 7.81
N TYR A 124 -1.40 15.82 7.69
CA TYR A 124 -1.42 14.90 8.83
C TYR A 124 -0.23 15.02 9.78
N ARG A 125 0.69 15.98 9.56
CA ARG A 125 1.92 16.15 10.35
C ARG A 125 2.74 14.85 10.44
N LEU A 126 2.85 14.14 9.32
CA LEU A 126 3.60 12.89 9.19
C LEU A 126 5.02 13.09 8.62
N LYS A 127 5.51 14.34 8.53
CA LYS A 127 6.88 14.70 8.12
C LYS A 127 7.33 13.98 6.83
N PRO A 128 6.67 14.19 5.68
CA PRO A 128 6.99 13.48 4.45
C PRO A 128 8.32 13.95 3.84
N LYS A 129 9.19 13.01 3.50
CA LYS A 129 10.27 13.14 2.53
C LYS A 129 9.75 12.66 1.18
N VAL A 130 9.70 13.58 0.22
CA VAL A 130 9.28 13.26 -1.15
C VAL A 130 10.50 12.80 -1.92
N GLY A 131 10.56 11.50 -2.24
CA GLY A 131 11.62 10.92 -3.05
C GLY A 131 11.42 11.16 -4.55
N GLN A 132 12.41 10.77 -5.36
CA GLN A 132 12.23 10.73 -6.81
C GLN A 132 11.30 9.59 -7.19
N ARG A 133 10.39 9.85 -8.13
CA ARG A 133 9.47 8.83 -8.65
C ARG A 133 10.28 7.77 -9.41
N LYS A 134 10.27 6.53 -8.92
CA LYS A 134 10.87 5.39 -9.62
C LYS A 134 10.14 5.15 -10.94
N VAL A 135 10.87 4.69 -11.96
CA VAL A 135 10.34 4.44 -13.32
C VAL A 135 9.28 3.34 -13.31
N LEU A 136 9.50 2.28 -12.52
CA LEU A 136 8.59 1.16 -12.39
C LEU A 136 7.48 1.47 -11.36
N SER A 137 6.22 1.45 -11.81
CA SER A 137 5.06 1.59 -10.92
C SER A 137 4.40 0.24 -10.63
N ALA A 138 3.90 0.06 -9.41
CA ALA A 138 3.13 -1.11 -9.02
C ALA A 138 1.92 -1.35 -9.94
N ALA A 139 1.26 -0.26 -10.35
CA ALA A 139 0.13 -0.32 -11.28
C ALA A 139 0.53 -0.96 -12.61
N SER A 140 1.68 -0.59 -13.19
CA SER A 140 2.17 -1.18 -14.44
C SER A 140 2.45 -2.68 -14.30
N VAL A 141 3.08 -3.11 -13.20
CA VAL A 141 3.33 -4.54 -12.93
C VAL A 141 2.02 -5.31 -12.76
N LYS A 142 1.04 -4.70 -12.08
CA LYS A 142 -0.28 -5.28 -11.87
C LYS A 142 -1.07 -5.44 -13.19
N GLU A 143 -1.01 -4.48 -14.11
CA GLU A 143 -1.62 -4.66 -15.43
C GLU A 143 -0.92 -5.79 -16.21
N LYS A 144 0.42 -5.88 -16.13
CA LYS A 144 1.16 -7.02 -16.72
C LYS A 144 0.76 -8.37 -16.11
N LEU A 145 0.45 -8.41 -14.81
CA LEU A 145 -0.11 -9.62 -14.16
C LEU A 145 -1.48 -9.99 -14.74
N TYR A 146 -2.34 -8.99 -14.96
CA TYR A 146 -3.66 -9.22 -15.56
C TYR A 146 -3.56 -9.66 -17.02
N ASP A 147 -2.68 -9.05 -17.81
CA ASP A 147 -2.42 -9.50 -19.18
C ASP A 147 -1.97 -10.97 -19.22
N ALA A 148 -1.08 -11.37 -18.31
CA ALA A 148 -0.66 -12.77 -18.17
C ALA A 148 -1.81 -13.70 -17.78
N ALA A 149 -2.70 -13.28 -16.86
CA ALA A 149 -3.87 -14.05 -16.47
C ALA A 149 -4.93 -14.17 -17.58
N LEU A 150 -4.94 -13.21 -18.52
CA LEU A 150 -5.78 -13.22 -19.71
C LEU A 150 -5.12 -13.93 -20.91
N GLY A 151 -4.01 -14.64 -20.70
CA GLY A 151 -3.33 -15.43 -21.72
C GLY A 151 -2.44 -14.63 -22.68
N LYS A 152 -2.15 -13.36 -22.39
CA LYS A 152 -1.22 -12.54 -23.19
C LYS A 152 0.23 -12.73 -22.72
N GLU A 153 1.17 -12.51 -23.63
CA GLU A 153 2.59 -12.45 -23.27
C GLU A 153 2.86 -11.30 -22.30
N SER A 154 3.65 -11.57 -21.26
CA SER A 154 3.89 -10.60 -20.20
C SER A 154 5.18 -10.89 -19.43
N ALA A 155 6.00 -9.84 -19.31
CA ALA A 155 7.29 -9.84 -18.61
C ALA A 155 7.16 -9.45 -17.12
N TRP A 156 6.00 -9.64 -16.48
CA TRP A 156 5.79 -9.17 -15.09
C TRP A 156 6.81 -9.71 -14.07
N LYS A 157 7.35 -10.92 -14.31
CA LYS A 157 8.33 -11.57 -13.43
C LYS A 157 9.65 -10.81 -13.34
N GLU A 158 10.03 -10.07 -14.39
CA GLU A 158 11.27 -9.27 -14.41
C GLU A 158 11.19 -8.05 -13.49
N HIS A 159 9.97 -7.68 -13.07
CA HIS A 159 9.71 -6.49 -12.28
C HIS A 159 9.53 -6.76 -10.78
N VAL A 160 9.67 -8.02 -10.36
CA VAL A 160 9.56 -8.45 -8.97
C VAL A 160 10.72 -9.40 -8.61
N PRO A 161 11.12 -9.50 -7.34
CA PRO A 161 12.06 -10.53 -6.91
C PRO A 161 11.50 -11.93 -7.13
N GLU A 162 12.39 -12.92 -7.33
CA GLU A 162 11.99 -14.31 -7.56
C GLU A 162 11.12 -14.89 -6.43
N SER A 163 11.46 -14.58 -5.18
CA SER A 163 10.68 -15.00 -4.01
C SER A 163 9.24 -14.45 -4.03
N ILE A 164 9.06 -13.22 -4.52
CA ILE A 164 7.73 -12.60 -4.71
C ILE A 164 7.02 -13.22 -5.91
N ALA A 165 7.72 -13.48 -7.01
CA ALA A 165 7.14 -14.16 -8.15
C ALA A 165 6.56 -15.54 -7.78
N LYS A 166 7.25 -16.27 -6.90
CA LYS A 166 6.75 -17.54 -6.35
C LYS A 166 5.45 -17.36 -5.56
N ILE A 167 5.41 -16.40 -4.63
CA ILE A 167 4.20 -16.09 -3.83
C ILE A 167 3.02 -15.71 -4.72
N ILE A 168 3.24 -14.90 -5.76
CA ILE A 168 2.19 -14.51 -6.71
C ILE A 168 1.66 -15.73 -7.48
N LYS A 169 2.53 -16.66 -7.89
CA LYS A 169 2.11 -17.91 -8.55
C LYS A 169 1.31 -18.82 -7.61
N GLU A 170 1.69 -18.89 -6.34
CA GLU A 170 0.95 -19.65 -5.33
C GLU A 170 -0.45 -19.06 -5.09
N ASP A 171 -0.59 -17.74 -5.19
CA ASP A 171 -1.86 -16.99 -5.09
C ASP A 171 -2.42 -16.56 -6.46
N TRP A 172 -2.15 -17.33 -7.52
CA TRP A 172 -2.51 -16.94 -8.90
C TRP A 172 -4.01 -16.75 -9.11
N LYS A 173 -4.83 -17.52 -8.39
CA LYS A 173 -6.31 -17.40 -8.40
C LYS A 173 -6.78 -15.97 -8.07
N THR A 174 -6.06 -15.25 -7.22
CA THR A 174 -6.36 -13.85 -6.90
C THR A 174 -6.14 -12.95 -8.11
N VAL A 175 -5.06 -13.19 -8.87
CA VAL A 175 -4.78 -12.44 -10.11
C VAL A 175 -5.87 -12.70 -11.15
N GLU A 176 -6.22 -13.97 -11.38
CA GLU A 176 -7.27 -14.36 -12.34
C GLU A 176 -8.63 -13.75 -11.99
N LYS A 177 -9.01 -13.81 -10.71
CA LYS A 177 -10.26 -13.23 -10.21
C LYS A 177 -10.37 -11.74 -10.54
N PHE A 178 -9.32 -10.97 -10.28
CA PHE A 178 -9.35 -9.51 -10.46
C PHE A 178 -9.03 -9.06 -11.88
N ALA A 179 -8.32 -9.86 -12.68
CA ALA A 179 -8.13 -9.60 -14.10
C ALA A 179 -9.49 -9.52 -14.82
N ASN A 180 -10.39 -10.45 -14.48
CA ASN A 180 -11.74 -10.58 -15.03
C ASN A 180 -12.81 -9.71 -14.34
N SER A 181 -12.46 -8.94 -13.31
CA SER A 181 -13.42 -8.09 -12.60
C SER A 181 -13.45 -6.66 -13.15
N GLU A 182 -14.52 -5.93 -12.84
CA GLU A 182 -14.56 -4.47 -13.00
C GLU A 182 -13.74 -3.77 -11.89
N ASP A 183 -13.18 -2.59 -12.18
CA ASP A 183 -12.49 -1.77 -11.15
C ASP A 183 -13.52 -0.98 -10.35
N MET A 184 -13.97 -1.56 -9.24
CA MET A 184 -14.91 -0.94 -8.30
C MET A 184 -14.21 0.00 -7.32
N THR A 185 -13.34 0.88 -7.83
CA THR A 185 -12.72 1.96 -7.05
C THR A 185 -13.21 3.34 -7.47
N THR A 186 -13.09 4.30 -6.55
CA THR A 186 -13.27 5.73 -6.80
C THR A 186 -11.98 6.47 -6.48
N ARG A 187 -11.74 7.59 -7.16
CA ARG A 187 -10.56 8.44 -6.92
C ARG A 187 -11.00 9.72 -6.22
N VAL A 188 -10.42 10.01 -5.05
CA VAL A 188 -10.67 11.24 -4.31
C VAL A 188 -9.35 11.87 -3.89
N ALA A 189 -9.16 13.15 -4.21
CA ALA A 189 -7.92 13.90 -3.96
C ALA A 189 -6.64 13.15 -4.42
N GLY A 190 -6.71 12.46 -5.57
CA GLY A 190 -5.60 11.69 -6.13
C GLY A 190 -5.44 10.26 -5.57
N MET A 191 -6.10 9.93 -4.47
CA MET A 191 -6.05 8.60 -3.84
C MET A 191 -7.17 7.70 -4.35
N LYS A 192 -6.90 6.40 -4.53
CA LYS A 192 -7.91 5.40 -4.90
C LYS A 192 -8.50 4.73 -3.65
N PHE A 193 -9.81 4.58 -3.61
CA PHE A 193 -10.56 3.91 -2.55
C PHE A 193 -11.53 2.88 -3.15
N PRO A 194 -11.78 1.73 -2.51
CA PRO A 194 -12.88 0.86 -2.89
C PRO A 194 -14.23 1.58 -2.77
N LYS A 195 -15.14 1.33 -3.72
CA LYS A 195 -16.54 1.80 -3.65
C LYS A 195 -17.29 1.08 -2.54
N GLU A 196 -17.04 -0.22 -2.36
CA GLU A 196 -17.47 -0.98 -1.18
C GLU A 196 -16.88 -0.31 0.07
N GLY A 197 -17.72 0.04 1.04
CA GLY A 197 -17.29 0.77 2.23
C GLY A 197 -17.09 2.29 2.03
N TRP A 198 -17.39 2.88 0.86
CA TRP A 198 -17.23 4.32 0.64
C TRP A 198 -18.21 5.17 1.48
N SER A 199 -19.50 4.93 1.29
CA SER A 199 -20.60 5.52 2.03
C SER A 199 -21.51 4.38 2.47
N ARG A 200 -21.73 4.20 3.78
CA ARG A 200 -22.87 3.39 4.23
C ARG A 200 -24.13 4.14 3.77
N ASN A 201 -24.81 3.62 2.75
CA ASN A 201 -26.24 3.83 2.66
C ASN A 201 -26.81 2.95 3.77
N ASN A 202 -27.30 3.55 4.84
CA ASN A 202 -28.20 2.83 5.72
C ASN A 202 -29.47 2.62 4.88
N SER A 203 -29.66 1.40 4.40
CA SER A 203 -31.01 0.86 4.15
C SER A 203 -31.49 0.24 5.44
#